data_AF-A0A067DHT9-F1
#
_entry.id   AF-A0A067DHT9-F1
#
_cell.length_a   1.000
_cell.length_b   1.000
_cell.length_c   1.000
_cell.angle_alpha   90.00
_cell.angle_beta   90.00
_cell.angle_gamma   90.00
#
_symmetry.space_group_name_H-M   'P 1'
#
loop_
_entity.id
_entity.type
_entity.pdbx_description
1 polymer ?
#
loop_
_entity_poly.entity_id
_entity_poly.type
_entity_poly.pdbx_seq_one_letter_code
_entity_poly.pdbx_strand_id
1 'polypeptide(L)'
;MEAHLADFGIAKFLKPDSSNWTAVAGTYGYVAPELAYTMAVTEKCDVYSFGVLAFEILMGKHPGELNSMNDGRIHLESVLDTRLSPPTLPSLTDKLSSIMNLALLCIHANPESRPTMRIISRRLVVEADSD
;
A
#
# COMPACT_ATOMS: atom_id res chain seq x y z
N MET A 1 14.88 4.51 14.49
CA MET A 1 14.72 5.32 13.27
C MET A 1 13.28 5.78 13.22
N GLU A 2 13.02 6.97 12.69
CA GLU A 2 11.68 7.52 12.53
C GLU A 2 11.39 7.71 11.04
N ALA A 3 10.17 7.36 10.61
CA ALA A 3 9.74 7.57 9.24
C ALA A 3 9.10 8.96 9.09
N HIS A 4 9.49 9.69 8.05
CA HIS A 4 8.95 11.03 7.75
C HIS A 4 8.39 11.06 6.32
N LEU A 5 7.24 11.70 6.13
CA LEU A 5 6.71 12.03 4.81
C LEU A 5 7.33 13.35 4.34
N ALA A 6 7.84 13.36 3.12
CA ALA A 6 8.49 14.50 2.50
C ALA A 6 8.06 14.65 1.03
N ASP A 7 8.52 15.72 0.39
CA ASP A 7 8.21 16.07 -1.00
C ASP A 7 6.72 16.27 -1.29
N PHE A 8 6.24 17.48 -1.02
CA PHE A 8 4.86 17.89 -1.30
C PHE A 8 4.71 18.54 -2.68
N GLY A 9 5.65 18.35 -3.62
CA GLY A 9 5.65 19.00 -4.93
C GLY A 9 4.45 18.66 -5.82
N ILE A 10 3.80 17.52 -5.56
CA ILE A 10 2.58 17.07 -6.25
C ILE A 10 1.35 17.00 -5.32
N ALA A 11 1.48 17.47 -4.08
CA ALA A 11 0.38 17.43 -3.11
C ALA A 11 -0.77 18.34 -3.54
N LYS A 12 -2.00 17.94 -3.18
CA LYS A 12 -3.21 18.65 -3.61
C LYS A 12 -4.22 18.78 -2.47
N PHE A 13 -4.73 20.00 -2.29
CA PHE A 13 -5.91 20.23 -1.45
C PHE A 13 -7.16 19.74 -2.18
N LEU A 14 -7.86 18.80 -1.57
CA LEU A 14 -9.18 18.37 -2.03
C LEU A 14 -10.21 19.41 -1.58
N LYS A 15 -11.03 19.87 -2.53
CA LYS A 15 -12.16 20.78 -2.27
C LYS A 15 -13.46 19.99 -2.43
N PRO A 16 -14.31 19.92 -1.39
CA PRO A 16 -15.57 19.18 -1.46
C PRO A 16 -16.50 19.67 -2.59
N ASP A 17 -16.45 20.97 -2.88
CA ASP A 17 -17.38 21.63 -3.82
C ASP A 17 -16.83 21.78 -5.25
N SER A 18 -15.76 21.04 -5.61
CA SER A 18 -15.16 21.15 -6.95
C SER A 18 -14.72 19.80 -7.53
N SER A 19 -14.56 19.74 -8.84
CA SER A 19 -13.91 18.60 -9.50
C SER A 19 -12.43 18.56 -9.11
N ASN A 20 -12.06 17.64 -8.21
CA ASN A 20 -10.68 17.41 -7.76
C ASN A 20 -9.83 16.71 -8.83
N TRP A 21 -9.83 17.22 -10.07
CA TRP A 21 -9.12 16.63 -11.21
C TRP A 21 -7.71 17.18 -11.33
N THR A 22 -6.75 16.35 -11.74
CA THR A 22 -5.35 16.75 -11.92
C THR A 22 -4.70 16.09 -13.13
N ALA A 23 -3.72 16.75 -13.74
CA ALA A 23 -2.80 16.05 -14.64
C ALA A 23 -2.18 14.88 -13.89
N VAL A 24 -2.13 13.69 -14.50
CA VAL A 24 -1.56 12.49 -13.86
C VAL A 24 -0.15 12.82 -13.36
N ALA A 25 0.01 12.76 -12.05
CA ALA A 25 1.25 13.06 -11.35
C ALA A 25 1.48 11.97 -10.30
N GLY A 26 2.72 11.48 -10.23
CA GLY A 26 3.11 10.40 -9.34
C GLY A 26 4.11 9.46 -10.00
N THR A 27 4.70 8.59 -9.19
CA THR A 27 5.69 7.61 -9.65
C THR A 27 4.99 6.41 -10.29
N TYR A 28 5.43 6.02 -11.49
CA TYR A 28 4.92 4.82 -12.16
C TYR A 28 5.04 3.59 -11.23
N GLY A 29 4.00 2.77 -11.19
CA GLY A 29 3.89 1.63 -10.26
C GLY A 29 3.20 1.96 -8.93
N TYR A 30 3.19 3.24 -8.53
CA TYR A 30 2.53 3.73 -7.31
C TYR A 30 1.23 4.48 -7.58
N VAL A 31 1.06 5.00 -8.80
CA VAL A 31 -0.16 5.72 -9.20
C VAL A 31 -1.37 4.78 -9.16
N ALA A 32 -2.40 5.18 -8.40
CA ALA A 32 -3.66 4.46 -8.30
C ALA A 32 -4.38 4.39 -9.66
N PRO A 33 -5.06 3.27 -9.98
CA PRO A 33 -5.68 3.07 -11.29
C PRO A 33 -6.70 4.15 -11.64
N GLU A 34 -7.52 4.59 -10.67
CA GLU A 34 -8.50 5.64 -10.90
C GLU A 34 -7.85 6.99 -11.24
N LEU A 35 -6.70 7.31 -10.64
CA LEU A 35 -5.96 8.52 -10.97
C LEU A 35 -5.36 8.43 -12.38
N ALA A 36 -4.83 7.27 -12.75
CA ALA A 36 -4.26 7.03 -14.07
C ALA A 36 -5.29 7.13 -15.21
N TYR A 37 -6.51 6.62 -14.99
CA TYR A 37 -7.54 6.57 -16.04
C TYR A 37 -8.48 7.77 -16.07
N THR A 38 -8.84 8.31 -14.90
CA THR A 38 -9.90 9.32 -14.79
C THR A 38 -9.41 10.69 -14.36
N MET A 39 -8.12 10.81 -14.00
CA MET A 39 -7.54 12.04 -13.45
C MET A 39 -8.18 12.50 -12.13
N ALA A 40 -9.07 11.69 -11.54
CA ALA A 40 -9.70 11.98 -10.27
C ALA A 40 -8.72 11.71 -9.12
N VAL A 41 -8.44 12.76 -8.33
CA VAL A 41 -7.63 12.64 -7.11
C VAL A 41 -8.55 12.47 -5.92
N THR A 42 -8.23 11.48 -5.09
CA THR A 42 -8.85 11.29 -3.79
C THR A 42 -7.79 10.87 -2.78
N GLU A 43 -8.13 10.92 -1.49
CA GLU A 43 -7.31 10.33 -0.42
C GLU A 43 -7.04 8.82 -0.62
N LYS A 44 -7.89 8.12 -1.40
CA LYS A 44 -7.70 6.70 -1.71
C LYS A 44 -6.54 6.46 -2.68
N CYS A 45 -6.09 7.48 -3.41
CA CYS A 45 -4.88 7.38 -4.22
C CYS A 45 -3.64 7.23 -3.34
N ASP A 46 -3.57 7.96 -2.22
CA ASP A 46 -2.48 7.82 -1.24
C ASP A 46 -2.52 6.45 -0.55
N VAL A 47 -3.71 5.92 -0.27
CA VAL A 47 -3.88 4.56 0.28
C VAL A 47 -3.31 3.50 -0.67
N TYR A 48 -3.57 3.62 -1.97
CA TYR A 48 -3.03 2.69 -2.96
C TYR A 48 -1.49 2.74 -2.97
N SER A 49 -0.91 3.94 -3.08
CA SER A 49 0.53 4.15 -3.05
C SER A 49 1.17 3.58 -1.78
N PHE A 50 0.53 3.77 -0.62
CA PHE A 50 0.96 3.17 0.64
C PHE A 50 0.92 1.64 0.60
N GLY A 51 -0.14 1.05 0.02
CA GLY A 51 -0.25 -0.39 -0.16
C GLY A 51 0.90 -0.96 -1.00
N VAL A 52 1.24 -0.31 -2.11
CA VAL A 52 2.39 -0.69 -2.95
C VAL A 52 3.69 -0.61 -2.16
N LEU A 53 3.91 0.48 -1.41
CA LEU A 53 5.10 0.65 -0.56
C LEU A 53 5.20 -0.43 0.53
N ALA A 54 4.10 -0.72 1.24
CA ALA A 54 4.07 -1.76 2.26
C ALA A 54 4.41 -3.13 1.65
N PHE A 55 3.90 -3.40 0.46
CA PHE A 55 4.21 -4.63 -0.27
C PHE A 55 5.66 -4.69 -0.74
N GLU A 56 6.21 -3.58 -1.23
CA GLU A 56 7.63 -3.44 -1.59
C GLU A 56 8.54 -3.73 -0.40
N ILE A 57 8.20 -3.23 0.79
CA ILE A 57 8.95 -3.49 2.03
C ILE A 57 8.94 -4.99 2.38
N LEU A 58 7.81 -5.67 2.25
CA LEU A 58 7.72 -7.11 2.50
C LEU A 58 8.56 -7.91 1.50
N MET A 59 8.58 -7.50 0.23
CA MET A 59 9.32 -8.13 -0.86
C MET A 59 10.80 -7.79 -0.92
N GLY A 60 11.20 -6.66 -0.34
CA GLY A 60 12.53 -6.09 -0.51
C GLY A 60 12.83 -5.63 -1.95
N LYS A 61 11.80 -5.55 -2.82
CA LYS A 61 11.88 -5.13 -4.23
C LYS A 61 10.51 -4.67 -4.76
N HIS A 62 10.51 -3.91 -5.85
CA HIS A 62 9.29 -3.27 -6.37
C HIS A 62 8.24 -4.30 -6.87
N PRO A 63 6.96 -4.21 -6.46
CA PRO A 63 5.92 -5.17 -6.83
C PRO A 63 5.63 -5.26 -8.33
N GLY A 64 5.81 -4.15 -9.07
CA GLY A 64 5.63 -4.11 -10.53
C GLY A 64 6.61 -5.00 -11.31
N GLU A 65 7.66 -5.51 -10.67
CA GLU A 65 8.55 -6.54 -11.24
C GLU A 65 7.96 -7.96 -11.12
N LEU A 66 6.87 -8.14 -10.37
CA LEU A 66 6.17 -9.40 -10.20
C LEU A 66 5.12 -9.56 -11.30
N ASN A 67 5.52 -10.16 -12.43
CA ASN A 67 4.66 -10.46 -13.60
C ASN A 67 3.44 -11.37 -13.31
N SER A 68 3.15 -11.74 -12.06
CA SER A 68 2.26 -12.86 -11.71
C SER A 68 1.34 -12.63 -10.50
N MET A 69 1.08 -11.39 -10.08
CA MET A 69 0.06 -11.14 -9.04
C MET A 69 -1.40 -11.41 -9.46
N ASN A 70 -1.60 -11.82 -10.72
CA ASN A 70 -2.91 -11.98 -11.32
C ASN A 70 -3.65 -13.27 -10.89
N ASP A 71 -3.00 -14.15 -10.12
CA ASP A 71 -3.54 -15.47 -9.79
C ASP A 71 -3.95 -15.59 -8.31
N GLY A 72 -4.90 -14.75 -7.88
CA GLY A 72 -5.88 -14.94 -6.79
C GLY A 72 -5.47 -15.41 -5.39
N ARG A 73 -4.24 -15.85 -5.15
CA ARG A 73 -3.73 -16.47 -3.93
C ARG A 73 -2.26 -16.17 -3.79
N ILE A 74 -1.97 -14.95 -3.34
CA ILE A 74 -0.62 -14.55 -2.96
C ILE A 74 -0.30 -15.23 -1.62
N HIS A 75 0.68 -16.12 -1.61
CA HIS A 75 1.18 -16.77 -0.40
C HIS A 75 2.29 -15.93 0.23
N LEU A 76 2.32 -15.85 1.57
CA LEU A 76 3.32 -15.05 2.28
C LEU A 76 4.75 -15.40 1.87
N GLU A 77 5.08 -16.68 1.75
CA GLU A 77 6.43 -17.15 1.36
C GLU A 77 6.89 -16.65 -0.02
N SER A 78 5.94 -16.43 -0.95
CA SER A 78 6.25 -15.88 -2.28
C SER A 78 6.47 -14.35 -2.26
N VAL A 79 6.10 -13.70 -1.16
CA VAL A 79 6.17 -12.26 -0.97
C VAL A 79 7.36 -11.86 -0.13
N LEU A 80 7.81 -12.67 0.83
CA LEU A 80 8.90 -12.26 1.72
C LEU A 80 10.23 -12.09 0.97
N ASP A 81 10.99 -11.07 1.37
CA ASP A 81 12.35 -10.81 0.88
C ASP A 81 13.24 -12.04 1.10
N THR A 82 13.62 -12.68 -0.01
CA THR A 82 14.44 -13.90 0.01
C THR A 82 15.88 -13.67 0.50
N ARG A 83 16.30 -12.42 0.64
CA ARG A 83 17.62 -12.08 1.23
C ARG A 83 17.61 -12.20 2.76
N LEU A 84 16.43 -12.24 3.38
CA LEU A 84 16.25 -12.41 4.82
C LEU A 84 16.02 -13.89 5.16
N SER A 85 16.39 -14.28 6.38
CA SER A 85 16.03 -15.60 6.89
C SER A 85 14.51 -15.71 7.07
N PRO A 86 13.90 -16.86 6.73
CA PRO A 86 12.47 -17.06 6.95
C PRO A 86 12.08 -16.84 8.42
N PRO A 87 10.89 -16.27 8.68
CA PRO A 87 10.40 -16.11 10.05
C PRO A 87 10.22 -17.49 10.70
N THR A 88 10.83 -17.67 11.87
CA THR A 88 10.79 -18.94 12.62
C THR A 88 9.73 -18.96 13.72
N LEU A 89 9.24 -17.78 14.12
CA LEU A 89 8.25 -17.59 15.16
C LEU A 89 6.84 -17.49 14.54
N PRO A 90 5.86 -18.31 14.96
CA PRO A 90 4.49 -18.22 14.45
C PRO A 90 3.86 -16.83 14.60
N SER A 91 4.10 -16.16 15.73
CA SER A 91 3.59 -14.80 15.97
C SER A 91 4.11 -13.78 14.96
N LEU A 92 5.37 -13.90 14.52
CA LEU A 92 5.94 -13.05 13.49
C LEU A 92 5.31 -13.34 12.12
N THR A 93 5.12 -14.62 11.80
CA THR A 93 4.43 -15.04 10.57
C THR A 93 2.99 -14.51 10.52
N ASP A 94 2.28 -14.50 11.64
CA ASP A 94 0.92 -13.97 11.74
C ASP A 94 0.87 -12.45 11.56
N LYS A 95 1.82 -11.71 12.17
CA LYS A 95 1.97 -10.26 11.95
C LYS A 95 2.27 -9.95 10.49
N LEU A 96 3.25 -10.63 9.89
CA LEU A 96 3.61 -10.44 8.48
C LEU A 96 2.45 -10.78 7.54
N SER A 97 1.68 -11.84 7.83
CA SER A 97 0.46 -12.18 7.10
C SER A 97 -0.60 -11.09 7.20
N SER A 98 -0.74 -10.49 8.39
CA SER A 98 -1.71 -9.42 8.63
C SER A 98 -1.34 -8.14 7.90
N ILE A 99 -0.05 -7.74 7.92
CA ILE A 99 0.48 -6.62 7.13
C ILE A 99 0.29 -6.88 5.63
N MET A 100 0.60 -8.09 5.15
CA MET A 100 0.40 -8.46 3.74
C MET A 100 -1.07 -8.32 3.34
N ASN A 101 -2.00 -8.86 4.13
CA ASN A 101 -3.43 -8.74 3.86
C ASN A 101 -3.91 -7.29 3.88
N LEU A 102 -3.39 -6.47 4.79
CA LEU A 102 -3.70 -5.04 4.85
C LEU A 102 -3.18 -4.31 3.59
N ALA A 103 -1.97 -4.62 3.14
CA ALA A 103 -1.42 -4.07 1.90
C ALA A 103 -2.25 -4.47 0.67
N LEU A 104 -2.70 -5.73 0.59
CA LEU A 104 -3.60 -6.21 -0.47
C LEU A 104 -4.94 -5.45 -0.50
N LEU A 105 -5.51 -5.15 0.66
CA LEU A 105 -6.73 -4.32 0.74
C LEU A 105 -6.47 -2.88 0.26
N CYS A 106 -5.28 -2.34 0.49
CA CYS A 106 -4.91 -0.99 0.08
C CYS A 106 -4.73 -0.88 -1.45
N ILE A 107 -4.21 -1.91 -2.11
CA ILE A 107 -3.99 -1.91 -3.57
C ILE A 107 -5.21 -2.36 -4.39
N HIS A 108 -6.38 -2.49 -3.77
CA HIS A 108 -7.60 -2.91 -4.46
C HIS A 108 -7.96 -1.93 -5.60
N ALA A 109 -8.35 -2.46 -6.76
CA ALA A 109 -8.64 -1.63 -7.94
C ALA A 109 -9.78 -0.63 -7.70
N ASN A 110 -10.87 -1.07 -7.04
CA ASN A 110 -11.94 -0.18 -6.58
C ASN A 110 -11.49 0.65 -5.35
N PRO A 111 -11.42 2.00 -5.43
CA PRO A 111 -11.01 2.85 -4.30
C PRO A 111 -11.96 2.76 -3.10
N GLU A 112 -13.24 2.47 -3.29
CA GLU A 112 -14.20 2.33 -2.18
C GLU A 112 -13.97 1.08 -1.33
N SER A 113 -13.39 0.04 -1.93
CA SER A 113 -13.01 -1.18 -1.20
C SER A 113 -11.76 -0.98 -0.33
N ARG A 114 -10.99 0.10 -0.54
CA ARG A 114 -9.77 0.37 0.23
C ARG A 114 -10.11 0.94 1.61
N PRO A 115 -9.40 0.55 2.69
CA PRO A 115 -9.56 1.18 4.00
C PRO A 115 -9.09 2.65 3.97
N THR A 116 -9.46 3.43 4.99
CA THR A 116 -8.88 4.77 5.19
C THR A 116 -7.52 4.68 5.86
N MET A 117 -6.65 5.67 5.66
CA MET A 117 -5.35 5.74 6.37
C MET A 117 -5.49 5.67 7.90
N ARG A 118 -6.59 6.18 8.45
CA ARG A 118 -6.91 6.06 9.88
C ARG A 118 -7.16 4.62 10.34
N ILE A 119 -7.79 3.80 9.51
CA ILE A 119 -8.00 2.38 9.81
C ILE A 119 -6.68 1.63 9.68
N ILE A 120 -5.90 1.92 8.64
CA ILE A 120 -4.59 1.34 8.40
C ILE A 120 -3.66 1.61 9.59
N SER A 121 -3.52 2.87 10.00
CA SER A 121 -2.63 3.24 11.11
C SER A 121 -3.00 2.55 12.41
N ARG A 122 -4.30 2.45 12.75
CA ARG A 122 -4.76 1.73 13.94
C ARG A 122 -4.40 0.24 13.92
N ARG A 123 -4.53 -0.42 12.77
CA ARG A 123 -4.20 -1.85 12.67
C ARG A 123 -2.70 -2.09 12.85
N LEU A 124 -1.86 -1.25 12.25
CA LEU A 124 -0.40 -1.35 12.37
C LEU A 124 0.09 -1.05 13.80
N VAL A 125 -0.53 -0.11 14.51
CA VAL A 125 -0.18 0.18 15.91
C VAL A 125 -0.53 -0.98 16.83
N VAL A 126 -1.71 -1.58 16.68
CA VAL A 126 -2.12 -2.75 17.50
C VAL A 126 -1.14 -3.91 17.34
N GLU A 127 -0.61 -4.13 16.13
CA GLU A 127 0.39 -5.18 15.90
C GLU A 127 1.76 -4.87 16.52
N ALA A 128 2.12 -3.59 16.65
CA ALA A 128 3.36 -3.13 17.27
C ALA A 128 3.34 -3.23 18.80
N ASP A 129 2.18 -3.01 19.43
CA ASP A 129 2.01 -3.05 20.90
C ASP A 129 1.79 -4.47 21.46
N SER A 130 1.75 -5.49 20.59
CA SER A 130 1.52 -6.89 20.96
C SER A 130 2.79 -7.68 21.34
N ASP A 131 3.94 -6.99 21.47
CA ASP A 131 5.24 -7.57 21.86
C ASP A 131 5.61 -7.25 23.33
#